data_AF-A0A380E5H6-F1
#
_entry.id   AF-A0A380E5H6-F1
#
_cell.length_a   1.000
_cell.length_b   1.000
_cell.length_c   1.000
_cell.angle_alpha   90.00
_cell.angle_beta   90.00
_cell.angle_gamma   90.00
#
_symmetry.space_group_name_H-M   'P 1'
#
loop_
_entity.id
_entity.type
_entity.pdbx_description
1 polymer ?
#
loop_
_entity_poly.entity_id
_entity_poly.type
_entity_poly.pdbx_seq_one_letter_code
_entity_poly.pdbx_strand_id
1 'polypeptide(L)'
;MTKSVAIIGAGITGLSSAYFLKQQDPNIDVTIFEASNRPGGKIQSYRKDGYMIELGPESYLGRKTIMTELAKDIGLEQDIVTNTTGQSYIFAKNKLYPIPGGSIMGIPTDIKPFVTTKLISPLGKLRAGLDLLKKPTQMQDGDISVGGIFQSKIRQ
;
A
#
# COMPACT_ATOMS: atom_id res chain seq x y z
N MET A 1 -12.02 -39.12 -8.20
CA MET A 1 -12.33 -38.08 -9.22
C MET A 1 -11.46 -36.88 -8.93
N THR A 2 -10.69 -36.41 -9.90
CA THR A 2 -9.97 -35.14 -9.81
C THR A 2 -10.97 -33.99 -9.76
N LYS A 3 -10.76 -33.03 -8.86
CA LYS A 3 -11.59 -31.82 -8.79
C LYS A 3 -11.10 -30.84 -9.84
N SER A 4 -12.00 -30.31 -10.65
CA SER A 4 -11.70 -29.25 -11.62
C SER A 4 -12.14 -27.89 -11.07
N VAL A 5 -11.27 -26.88 -11.18
CA VAL A 5 -11.51 -25.51 -10.72
C VAL A 5 -11.27 -24.54 -11.87
N ALA A 6 -12.27 -23.71 -12.16
CA ALA A 6 -12.15 -22.59 -13.08
C ALA A 6 -11.88 -21.29 -12.31
N ILE A 7 -10.84 -20.55 -12.71
CA ILE A 7 -10.49 -19.24 -12.16
C ILE A 7 -10.71 -18.20 -13.26
N ILE A 8 -11.46 -17.14 -12.96
CA ILE A 8 -11.73 -16.05 -13.90
C ILE A 8 -10.81 -14.86 -13.56
N GLY A 9 -9.88 -14.55 -14.46
CA GLY A 9 -8.89 -13.49 -14.36
C GLY A 9 -7.48 -14.01 -14.01
N ALA A 10 -6.50 -13.74 -14.85
CA ALA A 10 -5.08 -14.07 -14.63
C ALA A 10 -4.28 -12.88 -14.05
N GLY A 11 -4.90 -12.09 -13.17
CA GLY A 11 -4.19 -11.14 -12.32
C GLY A 11 -3.47 -11.84 -11.15
N ILE A 12 -2.75 -11.08 -10.33
CA ILE A 12 -2.03 -11.63 -9.15
C ILE A 12 -2.93 -12.47 -8.25
N THR A 13 -4.20 -12.08 -8.06
CA THR A 13 -5.17 -12.84 -7.25
C THR A 13 -5.50 -14.18 -7.88
N GLY A 14 -5.76 -14.26 -9.19
CA GLY A 14 -6.09 -15.51 -9.85
C GLY A 14 -4.88 -16.45 -9.98
N LEU A 15 -3.71 -15.90 -10.34
CA LEU A 15 -2.46 -16.67 -10.42
C LEU A 15 -2.04 -17.24 -9.06
N SER A 16 -2.10 -16.42 -8.00
CA SER A 16 -1.80 -16.91 -6.65
C SER A 16 -2.84 -17.92 -6.17
N SER A 17 -4.13 -17.74 -6.50
CA SER A 17 -5.16 -18.74 -6.19
C SER A 17 -4.87 -20.09 -6.84
N ALA A 18 -4.48 -20.09 -8.13
CA ALA A 18 -4.08 -21.31 -8.83
C ALA A 18 -2.86 -21.96 -8.18
N TYR A 19 -1.84 -21.17 -7.86
CA TYR A 19 -0.63 -21.62 -7.19
C TYR A 19 -0.94 -22.29 -5.84
N PHE A 20 -1.71 -21.64 -4.96
CA PHE A 20 -2.04 -22.18 -3.65
C PHE A 20 -2.95 -23.41 -3.72
N LEU A 21 -3.88 -23.48 -4.68
CA LEU A 21 -4.67 -24.70 -4.92
C LEU A 21 -3.78 -25.88 -5.30
N LYS A 22 -2.81 -25.67 -6.19
CA LYS A 22 -1.88 -26.73 -6.62
C LYS A 22 -0.90 -27.14 -5.52
N GLN A 23 -0.51 -26.21 -4.63
CA GLN A 23 0.27 -26.54 -3.44
C GLN A 23 -0.52 -27.40 -2.44
N GLN A 24 -1.82 -27.15 -2.29
CA GLN A 24 -2.68 -27.93 -1.39
C GLN A 24 -2.99 -29.33 -1.93
N ASP A 25 -3.26 -29.44 -3.24
CA ASP A 25 -3.47 -30.72 -3.90
C ASP A 25 -2.98 -30.65 -5.35
N PRO A 26 -1.83 -31.28 -5.65
CA PRO A 26 -1.28 -31.34 -7.01
C PRO A 26 -2.21 -31.99 -8.04
N ASN A 27 -3.23 -32.74 -7.61
CA ASN A 27 -4.17 -33.40 -8.50
C ASN A 27 -5.37 -32.52 -8.90
N ILE A 28 -5.53 -31.33 -8.29
CA ILE A 28 -6.56 -30.39 -8.75
C ILE A 28 -6.22 -29.93 -10.18
N ASP A 29 -7.21 -30.04 -11.04
CA ASP A 29 -7.17 -29.55 -12.41
C ASP A 29 -7.63 -28.09 -12.41
N VAL A 30 -6.71 -27.16 -12.68
CA VAL A 30 -6.98 -25.71 -12.61
C VAL A 30 -6.92 -25.11 -14.00
N THR A 31 -8.01 -24.50 -14.43
CA THR A 31 -8.06 -23.71 -15.67
C THR A 31 -8.27 -22.24 -15.34
N ILE A 32 -7.41 -21.37 -15.87
CA ILE A 32 -7.52 -19.91 -15.70
C ILE A 32 -7.99 -19.28 -17.01
N PHE A 33 -9.06 -18.49 -16.95
CA PHE A 33 -9.59 -17.74 -18.08
C PHE A 33 -9.23 -16.26 -17.93
N GLU A 34 -8.49 -15.71 -18.89
CA GLU A 34 -8.11 -14.29 -18.93
C GLU A 34 -8.69 -13.64 -20.18
N ALA A 35 -9.29 -12.45 -20.02
CA ALA A 35 -9.93 -11.74 -21.11
C ALA A 35 -8.91 -11.02 -22.02
N SER A 36 -7.77 -10.60 -21.46
CA SER A 36 -6.69 -9.95 -22.20
C SER A 36 -5.73 -10.96 -22.83
N ASN A 37 -4.80 -10.46 -23.64
CA ASN A 37 -3.78 -11.26 -24.32
C ASN A 37 -2.54 -11.57 -23.46
N ARG A 38 -2.58 -11.30 -22.15
CA ARG A 38 -1.45 -11.54 -21.22
C ARG A 38 -1.90 -11.71 -19.77
N PRO A 39 -1.23 -12.55 -18.98
CA PRO A 39 -1.41 -12.56 -17.53
C PRO A 39 -0.82 -11.30 -16.86
N GLY A 40 -1.11 -11.12 -15.57
CA GLY A 40 -0.58 -10.06 -14.72
C GLY A 40 -1.60 -9.02 -14.29
N GLY A 41 -2.69 -8.85 -15.04
CA GLY A 41 -3.73 -7.86 -14.73
C GLY A 41 -3.14 -6.45 -14.65
N LYS A 42 -3.27 -5.79 -13.49
CA LYS A 42 -2.71 -4.45 -13.23
C LYS A 42 -1.17 -4.43 -13.13
N ILE A 43 -0.53 -5.57 -12.89
CA ILE A 43 0.93 -5.66 -12.77
C ILE A 43 1.52 -5.73 -14.18
N GLN A 44 2.28 -4.71 -14.55
CA GLN A 44 2.89 -4.61 -15.88
C GLN A 44 4.14 -3.74 -15.83
N SER A 45 5.27 -4.32 -16.22
CA SER A 45 6.52 -3.60 -16.41
C SER A 45 6.75 -3.33 -17.90
N TYR A 46 7.07 -2.09 -18.25
CA TYR A 46 7.57 -1.70 -19.55
C TYR A 46 9.10 -1.75 -19.56
N ARG A 47 9.68 -2.43 -20.56
CA ARG A 47 11.13 -2.58 -20.70
C ARG A 47 11.56 -2.10 -22.08
N LYS A 48 12.35 -1.04 -22.14
CA LYS A 48 12.89 -0.50 -23.41
C LYS A 48 14.13 0.35 -23.15
N ASP A 49 15.12 0.27 -24.03
CA ASP A 49 16.33 1.11 -24.01
C ASP A 49 17.08 1.10 -22.66
N GLY A 50 17.12 -0.06 -22.00
CA GLY A 50 17.72 -0.22 -20.67
C GLY A 50 16.87 0.26 -19.50
N TYR A 51 15.71 0.87 -19.76
CA TYR A 51 14.75 1.25 -18.73
C TYR A 51 13.81 0.09 -18.38
N MET A 52 13.43 0.06 -17.11
CA MET A 52 12.32 -0.72 -16.60
C MET A 52 11.38 0.24 -15.85
N ILE A 53 10.13 0.32 -16.29
CA ILE A 53 9.13 1.24 -15.76
C ILE A 53 7.88 0.46 -15.39
N GLU A 54 7.45 0.53 -14.15
CA GLU A 54 6.20 -0.07 -13.71
C GLU A 54 5.02 0.79 -14.17
N LEU A 55 4.09 0.18 -14.92
CA LEU A 55 2.86 0.83 -15.42
C LEU A 55 1.68 0.72 -14.45
N GLY A 56 1.87 0.00 -13.35
CA GLY A 56 0.86 -0.27 -12.32
C GLY A 56 1.48 -0.22 -10.92
N PRO A 57 1.33 -1.28 -10.10
CA PRO A 57 2.02 -1.34 -8.81
C PRO A 57 3.54 -1.37 -8.98
N GLU A 58 4.24 -0.49 -8.27
CA GLU A 58 5.71 -0.41 -8.30
C GLU A 58 6.36 -1.33 -7.25
N SER A 59 5.73 -1.49 -6.08
CA SER A 59 6.30 -2.23 -4.96
C SER A 59 5.21 -2.76 -4.03
N TYR A 60 5.62 -3.55 -3.03
CA TYR A 60 4.78 -4.01 -1.94
C TYR A 60 5.44 -3.75 -0.59
N LEU A 61 4.66 -3.79 0.48
CA LEU A 61 5.16 -3.49 1.82
C LEU A 61 5.85 -4.71 2.44
N GLY A 62 7.19 -4.70 2.50
CA GLY A 62 7.99 -5.86 2.93
C GLY A 62 7.67 -6.43 4.33
N ARG A 63 7.07 -5.64 5.23
CA ARG A 63 6.63 -6.14 6.55
C ARG A 63 5.40 -7.07 6.48
N LYS A 64 4.67 -7.08 5.35
CA LYS A 64 3.64 -8.09 5.06
C LYS A 64 4.32 -9.22 4.28
N THR A 65 4.64 -10.31 4.96
CA THR A 65 5.61 -11.31 4.48
C THR A 65 5.10 -12.19 3.34
N ILE A 66 3.78 -12.36 3.20
CA ILE A 66 3.17 -13.29 2.22
C ILE A 66 3.70 -13.15 0.78
N MET A 67 3.99 -11.93 0.32
CA MET A 67 4.55 -11.71 -1.02
C MET A 67 6.03 -12.10 -1.10
N THR A 68 6.80 -11.86 -0.04
CA THR A 68 8.21 -12.25 0.06
C THR A 68 8.34 -13.77 0.15
N GLU A 69 7.46 -14.41 0.92
CA GLU A 69 7.37 -15.88 1.02
C GLU A 69 7.02 -16.49 -0.34
N LEU A 70 6.00 -15.98 -1.02
CA LEU A 70 5.63 -16.44 -2.36
C LEU A 70 6.77 -16.27 -3.37
N ALA A 71 7.44 -15.11 -3.36
CA ALA A 71 8.58 -14.85 -4.24
C ALA A 71 9.71 -15.86 -3.99
N LYS A 72 9.97 -16.21 -2.73
CA LYS A 72 10.93 -17.25 -2.37
C LYS A 72 10.53 -18.63 -2.90
N ASP A 73 9.29 -19.02 -2.69
CA ASP A 73 8.80 -20.33 -3.13
C ASP A 73 8.93 -20.54 -4.64
N ILE A 74 8.75 -19.46 -5.42
CA ILE A 74 8.87 -19.50 -6.89
C ILE A 74 10.27 -19.14 -7.41
N GLY A 75 11.27 -19.03 -6.51
CA GLY A 75 12.68 -18.86 -6.86
C GLY A 75 13.13 -17.43 -7.19
N LEU A 76 12.34 -16.41 -6.83
CA LEU A 76 12.63 -14.99 -7.08
C LEU A 76 13.21 -14.24 -5.86
N GLU A 77 13.64 -14.95 -4.80
CA GLU A 77 14.19 -14.32 -3.58
C GLU A 77 15.36 -13.37 -3.88
N GLN A 78 16.21 -13.73 -4.85
CA GLN A 78 17.40 -12.94 -5.22
C GLN A 78 17.08 -11.69 -6.05
N ASP A 79 15.87 -11.60 -6.62
CA ASP A 79 15.43 -10.45 -7.40
C ASP A 79 14.75 -9.38 -6.53
N ILE A 80 14.51 -9.67 -5.25
CA ILE A 80 13.88 -8.72 -4.32
C ILE A 80 14.89 -7.63 -3.96
N VAL A 81 14.54 -6.39 -4.33
CA VAL A 81 15.30 -5.19 -3.99
C VAL A 81 14.51 -4.31 -3.03
N THR A 82 15.21 -3.55 -2.19
CA THR A 82 14.59 -2.55 -1.31
C THR A 82 14.68 -1.17 -1.94
N ASN A 83 13.64 -0.35 -1.73
CA ASN A 83 13.66 1.02 -2.20
C ASN A 83 14.70 1.84 -1.41
N THR A 84 15.36 2.77 -2.09
CA THR A 84 16.15 3.79 -1.41
C THR A 84 15.20 4.76 -0.69
N THR A 85 15.56 5.18 0.52
CA THR A 85 14.81 6.19 1.25
C THR A 85 15.23 7.59 0.81
N GLY A 86 14.27 8.51 0.77
CA GLY A 86 14.51 9.90 0.35
C GLY A 86 13.52 10.85 1.02
N GLN A 87 13.73 12.15 0.82
CA GLN A 87 12.81 13.16 1.33
C GLN A 87 11.57 13.24 0.43
N SER A 88 10.40 12.94 1.02
CA SER A 88 9.10 13.15 0.37
C SER A 88 8.58 14.57 0.61
N TYR A 89 7.76 15.08 -0.30
CA TYR A 89 7.21 16.43 -0.27
C TYR A 89 5.70 16.45 -0.45
N ILE A 90 5.05 17.47 0.10
CA ILE A 90 3.66 17.83 -0.17
C ILE A 90 3.66 19.12 -0.96
N PHE A 91 3.05 19.12 -2.14
CA PHE A 91 2.82 20.34 -2.92
C PHE A 91 1.54 21.03 -2.43
N ALA A 92 1.68 22.23 -1.87
CA ALA A 92 0.57 23.04 -1.40
C ALA A 92 0.93 24.52 -1.53
N LYS A 93 -0.06 25.42 -1.67
CA LYS A 93 0.17 26.88 -1.72
C LYS A 93 1.27 27.27 -2.72
N ASN A 94 1.30 26.59 -3.87
CA ASN A 94 2.29 26.76 -4.93
C ASN A 94 3.75 26.54 -4.50
N LYS A 95 4.00 25.72 -3.48
CA LYS A 95 5.34 25.39 -2.96
C LYS A 95 5.44 23.92 -2.54
N LEU A 96 6.65 23.36 -2.60
CA LEU A 96 6.96 22.05 -2.04
C LEU A 96 7.34 22.20 -0.56
N TYR A 97 6.66 21.46 0.29
CA TYR A 97 6.97 21.37 1.72
C TYR A 97 7.48 19.96 2.04
N PRO A 98 8.63 19.81 2.72
CA PRO A 98 9.08 18.51 3.14
C PRO A 98 8.09 17.91 4.15
N ILE A 99 7.79 16.62 3.98
CA ILE A 99 7.06 15.87 5.01
C ILE A 99 7.94 15.83 6.26
N PRO A 100 7.45 16.27 7.44
CA PRO A 100 8.22 16.23 8.66
C PRO A 100 8.65 14.80 8.99
N GLY A 101 9.92 14.63 9.35
CA GLY A 101 10.41 13.36 9.92
C GLY A 101 9.64 12.98 11.18
N GLY A 102 9.71 11.71 11.58
CA GLY A 102 8.94 11.23 12.72
C GLY A 102 7.43 11.31 12.48
N SER A 103 6.99 10.89 11.28
CA SER A 103 5.57 10.73 10.96
C SER A 103 5.31 9.36 10.36
N ILE A 104 4.21 8.73 10.77
CA ILE A 104 3.73 7.46 10.22
C ILE A 104 2.42 7.76 9.49
N MET A 105 2.38 7.54 8.18
CA MET A 105 1.19 7.84 7.35
C MET A 105 0.69 9.28 7.51
N GLY A 106 1.61 10.24 7.67
CA GLY A 106 1.28 11.65 7.89
C GLY A 106 0.84 12.02 9.31
N ILE A 107 0.71 11.04 10.22
CA ILE A 107 0.46 11.28 11.64
C ILE A 107 1.81 11.50 12.34
N PRO A 108 2.06 12.67 12.96
CA PRO A 108 3.29 12.92 13.68
C PRO A 108 3.44 11.98 14.87
N THR A 109 4.51 11.21 14.90
CA THR A 109 4.96 10.46 16.09
C THR A 109 5.94 11.28 16.92
N ASP A 110 6.61 12.25 16.30
CA ASP A 110 7.48 13.22 16.97
C ASP A 110 6.92 14.64 16.88
N ILE A 111 6.82 15.31 18.04
CA ILE A 111 6.27 16.67 18.12
C ILE A 111 7.25 17.71 17.54
N LYS A 112 8.57 17.52 17.68
CA LYS A 112 9.57 18.51 17.26
C LYS A 112 9.51 18.83 15.76
N PRO A 113 9.54 17.85 14.82
CA PRO A 113 9.46 18.13 13.39
C PRO A 113 8.10 18.71 12.97
N PHE A 114 7.03 18.32 13.68
CA PHE A 114 5.70 18.85 13.44
C PHE A 114 5.58 20.33 13.79
N VAL A 115 6.16 20.76 14.91
CA VAL A 115 6.09 22.18 15.33
C VAL A 115 6.93 23.08 14.40
N THR A 116 8.01 22.57 13.81
CA THR A 116 8.88 23.36 12.92
C THR A 116 8.40 23.45 11.48
N THR A 117 7.50 22.57 11.03
CA THR A 117 7.06 22.55 9.63
C THR A 117 6.34 23.83 9.19
N LYS A 118 6.58 24.28 7.96
CA LYS A 118 5.85 25.41 7.34
C LYS A 118 4.58 24.97 6.60
N LEU A 119 4.32 23.66 6.52
CA LEU A 119 3.17 23.10 5.83
C LEU A 119 1.85 23.49 6.51
N ILE A 120 1.83 23.45 7.84
CA ILE A 120 0.66 23.72 8.68
C ILE A 120 0.80 25.11 9.29
N SER A 121 -0.28 25.90 9.26
CA SER A 121 -0.31 27.24 9.87
C SER A 121 -0.13 27.17 11.40
N PRO A 122 0.33 28.25 12.05
CA PRO A 122 0.40 28.30 13.52
C PRO A 122 -0.93 27.93 14.21
N LEU A 123 -2.06 28.44 13.69
CA LEU A 123 -3.40 28.10 14.17
C LEU A 123 -3.73 26.61 13.96
N GLY A 124 -3.34 26.03 12.82
CA GLY A 124 -3.53 24.62 12.54
C GLY A 124 -2.71 23.71 13.47
N LYS A 125 -1.49 24.12 13.82
CA LYS A 125 -0.65 23.40 14.79
C LYS A 125 -1.25 23.44 16.19
N LEU A 126 -1.70 24.61 16.64
CA LEU A 126 -2.40 24.76 17.92
C LEU A 126 -3.63 23.84 17.94
N ARG A 127 -4.43 23.86 16.87
CA ARG A 127 -5.64 23.05 16.78
C ARG A 127 -5.38 21.55 16.77
N ALA A 128 -4.30 21.12 16.11
CA ALA A 128 -3.84 19.73 16.14
C ALA A 128 -3.33 19.35 17.53
N GLY A 129 -2.62 20.25 18.22
CA GLY A 129 -2.17 20.04 19.60
C GLY A 129 -3.32 19.81 20.58
N LEU A 130 -4.46 20.47 20.38
CA LEU A 130 -5.67 20.24 21.18
C LEU A 130 -6.24 18.81 21.04
N ASP A 131 -5.91 18.06 19.99
CA ASP A 131 -6.33 16.65 19.86
C ASP A 131 -5.70 15.75 20.93
N LEU A 132 -4.52 16.10 21.48
CA LEU A 132 -3.88 15.36 22.57
C LEU A 132 -4.70 15.37 23.87
N LEU A 133 -5.56 16.39 24.04
CA LEU A 133 -6.44 16.53 25.20
C LEU A 133 -7.82 15.92 24.97
N LYS A 134 -8.14 15.53 23.73
CA LYS A 134 -9.44 14.94 23.40
C LYS A 134 -9.46 13.48 23.80
N LYS A 135 -10.62 13.04 24.31
CA LYS A 135 -10.89 11.61 24.46
C LYS A 135 -10.82 10.93 23.09
N PRO A 136 -10.35 9.67 23.02
CA PRO A 136 -10.42 8.89 21.79
C PRO A 136 -11.83 8.93 21.21
N THR A 137 -11.94 9.16 19.90
CA THR A 137 -13.23 9.11 19.21
C THR A 137 -13.85 7.74 19.47
N GLN A 138 -15.02 7.71 20.11
CA GLN A 138 -15.72 6.45 20.33
C GLN A 138 -16.12 5.89 18.96
N MET A 139 -15.65 4.68 18.67
CA MET A 139 -16.11 3.95 17.51
C MET A 139 -17.56 3.56 17.77
N GLN A 140 -18.46 4.01 16.90
CA GLN A 140 -19.83 3.48 16.87
C GLN A 140 -19.77 2.04 16.36
N ASP A 141 -20.84 1.25 16.51
CA ASP A 141 -20.91 -0.16 16.06
C ASP A 141 -20.91 -0.34 14.52
N GLY A 142 -20.24 0.55 13.78
CA GLY A 142 -20.13 0.53 12.33
C GLY A 142 -18.85 1.21 11.82
N ASP A 143 -18.58 1.01 10.54
CA ASP A 143 -17.44 1.65 9.89
C ASP A 143 -17.69 3.15 9.69
N ILE A 144 -16.63 3.95 9.85
CA ILE A 144 -16.68 5.40 9.67
C ILE A 144 -15.58 5.81 8.69
N SER A 145 -15.88 6.80 7.85
CA SER A 145 -14.90 7.27 6.88
C SER A 145 -13.63 7.80 7.56
N VAL A 146 -12.48 7.56 6.92
CA VAL A 146 -11.19 8.12 7.34
C VAL A 146 -11.29 9.65 7.50
N GLY A 147 -11.96 10.33 6.57
CA GLY A 147 -12.22 11.77 6.64
C GLY A 147 -13.05 12.16 7.87
N GLY A 148 -14.09 11.40 8.21
CA GLY A 148 -14.91 11.61 9.40
C GLY A 148 -14.10 11.51 10.69
N ILE A 149 -13.19 10.52 10.79
CA ILE A 149 -12.27 10.39 11.92
C ILE A 149 -11.41 11.66 12.06
N PHE A 150 -10.72 12.08 11.00
CA PHE A 150 -9.85 13.25 11.04
C PHE A 150 -10.61 14.56 11.32
N GLN A 151 -11.81 14.72 10.78
CA GLN A 151 -12.64 15.91 11.00
C GLN A 151 -13.10 16.00 12.46
N SER A 152 -13.53 14.90 13.08
CA SER A 152 -13.93 14.89 14.51
C SER A 152 -12.79 15.39 15.44
N LYS A 153 -11.54 15.11 15.04
CA LYS A 153 -10.34 15.47 15.77
C LYS A 153 -9.92 16.92 15.50
N ILE A 154 -9.79 17.29 14.23
CA ILE A 154 -9.06 18.50 13.80
C ILE A 154 -9.99 19.62 13.33
N ARG A 155 -11.21 19.32 12.86
CA ARG A 155 -12.15 20.27 12.23
C ARG A 155 -13.38 20.51 13.12
N GLN A 156 -13.17 21.19 14.24
CA GLN A 156 -14.21 21.91 14.99
C GLN A 156 -13.64 23.26 15.34
#